data_AF-A0A822AT46-F1
#
_entry.id   AF-A0A822AT46-F1
#
_cell.length_a   1.000
_cell.length_b   1.000
_cell.length_c   1.000
_cell.angle_alpha   90.00
_cell.angle_beta   90.00
_cell.angle_gamma   90.00
#
_symmetry.space_group_name_H-M   'P 1'
#
loop_
_entity.id
_entity.type
_entity.pdbx_description
1 polymer ?
#
loop_
_entity_poly.entity_id
_entity_poly.type
_entity_poly.pdbx_seq_one_letter_code
_entity_poly.pdbx_strand_id
1 'polypeptide(L)' 'MIQIDQWLSILNKTFEDLEFPPLYRVFQATTYFNDELQIWYETTKHEINNDWSSFCDRLKQY' A
#
# COMPACT_ATOMS: atom_id res chain seq x y z
N MET A 1 7.08 14.49 -0.43
CA MET A 1 7.01 13.33 0.48
C MET A 1 8.04 12.27 0.09
N ILE A 2 9.34 12.51 0.32
CA ILE A 2 10.42 11.59 -0.09
C ILE A 2 10.32 10.23 0.63
N GLN A 3 9.68 10.17 1.80
CA GLN A 3 9.60 8.95 2.60
C GLN A 3 8.60 7.90 2.07
N ILE A 4 7.44 8.30 1.52
CA ILE A 4 6.41 7.36 1.07
C ILE A 4 6.82 6.66 -0.24
N ASP A 5 7.37 7.40 -1.21
CA ASP A 5 7.87 6.80 -2.46
C ASP A 5 8.99 5.79 -2.21
N GLN A 6 9.94 6.12 -1.32
CA GLN A 6 11.02 5.21 -0.96
C GLN A 6 10.50 3.97 -0.24
N TRP A 7 9.55 4.13 0.69
CA TRP A 7 8.93 3.01 1.40
C TRP A 7 8.15 2.09 0.45
N LEU A 8 7.34 2.64 -0.45
CA LEU A 8 6.61 1.87 -1.47
C LEU A 8 7.56 1.13 -2.42
N SER A 9 8.68 1.74 -2.79
CA SER A 9 9.70 1.09 -3.63
C SER A 9 10.33 -0.11 -2.91
N ILE A 10 10.67 0.02 -1.63
CA ILE A 10 11.22 -1.08 -0.82
C ILE A 10 10.21 -2.22 -0.69
N LEU A 11 8.94 -1.89 -0.41
CA LEU A 11 7.87 -2.90 -0.32
C LEU A 11 7.65 -3.62 -1.64
N ASN A 12 7.57 -2.89 -2.75
CA ASN A 12 7.37 -3.49 -4.07
C ASN A 12 8.49 -4.48 -4.40
N LYS A 13 9.75 -4.07 -4.19
CA LYS A 13 10.91 -4.94 -4.39
C LYS A 13 10.85 -6.19 -3.49
N THR A 14 10.52 -6.01 -2.21
CA THR A 14 10.39 -7.13 -1.27
C THR A 14 9.30 -8.11 -1.71
N PHE A 15 8.16 -7.62 -2.21
CA PHE A 15 7.08 -8.47 -2.72
C PHE A 15 7.43 -9.17 -4.03
N GLU A 16 8.23 -8.53 -4.90
CA GLU A 16 8.75 -9.16 -6.11
C GLU A 16 9.77 -10.27 -5.77
N ASP A 17 10.73 -9.98 -4.90
CA ASP A 17 11.78 -10.91 -4.47
C ASP A 17 11.20 -12.17 -3.79
N LEU A 18 10.05 -12.04 -3.11
CA LEU A 18 9.36 -13.13 -2.42
C LEU A 18 8.26 -13.80 -3.25
N GLU A 19 8.10 -13.43 -4.52
CA GLU A 19 6.98 -13.86 -5.39
C GLU A 19 5.61 -13.70 -4.70
N PHE A 20 5.47 -12.63 -3.92
CA PHE A 20 4.31 -12.41 -3.07
C PHE A 20 3.06 -12.13 -3.92
N PRO A 21 1.94 -12.84 -3.69
CA PRO A 21 0.81 -12.74 -4.60
C PRO A 21 0.22 -11.33 -4.58
N PRO A 22 -0.07 -10.73 -5.76
CA PRO A 22 -0.56 -9.35 -5.86
C PRO A 22 -1.77 -9.04 -4.98
N LEU A 23 -2.69 -10.00 -4.88
CA LEU A 23 -3.92 -9.89 -4.08
C LEU A 23 -3.69 -9.68 -2.58
N TYR A 24 -2.51 -10.03 -2.07
CA TYR A 24 -2.17 -9.87 -0.65
C TYR A 24 -1.27 -8.68 -0.35
N ARG A 25 -0.74 -7.98 -1.38
CA ARG A 25 0.23 -6.89 -1.19
C ARG A 25 -0.36 -5.70 -0.45
N VAL A 26 -1.58 -5.30 -0.83
CA VAL A 26 -2.31 -4.21 -0.15
C VAL A 26 -2.56 -4.56 1.31
N PHE A 27 -3.09 -5.76 1.56
CA PHE A 27 -3.32 -6.25 2.92
C PHE A 27 -2.03 -6.23 3.74
N GLN A 28 -0.94 -6.79 3.21
CA GLN A 28 0.36 -6.84 3.88
C GLN A 28 0.97 -5.46 4.12
N ALA A 29 0.71 -4.46 3.28
CA ALA A 29 1.16 -3.10 3.51
C ALA A 29 0.35 -2.41 4.61
N THR A 30 -0.96 -2.67 4.68
CA THR A 30 -1.87 -2.04 5.64
C THR A 30 -1.77 -2.58 7.07
N THR A 31 -1.17 -3.76 7.28
CA THR A 31 -1.02 -4.36 8.62
C THR A 31 -0.13 -3.54 9.57
N TYR A 32 0.71 -2.66 9.05
CA TYR A 32 1.62 -1.80 9.81
C TYR A 32 1.15 -0.35 9.90
N PHE A 33 -0.09 -0.06 9.50
CA PHE A 33 -0.64 1.29 9.57
C PHE A 33 -0.86 1.71 11.02
N ASN A 34 -0.64 2.99 11.28
CA ASN A 34 -1.12 3.64 12.49
C ASN A 34 -2.61 3.99 12.35
N ASP A 35 -3.23 4.45 13.43
CA ASP A 35 -4.68 4.76 13.46
C ASP A 35 -5.10 5.72 12.34
N GLU A 36 -4.28 6.73 12.05
CA GLU A 36 -4.53 7.72 11.01
C GLU A 36 -4.56 7.08 9.60
N LEU A 37 -3.52 6.31 9.26
CA LEU A 37 -3.44 5.60 7.98
C LEU A 37 -4.52 4.51 7.85
N GLN A 38 -4.91 3.90 8.96
CA GLN A 38 -5.99 2.91 8.97
C GLN A 38 -7.34 3.56 8.67
N ILE A 39 -7.64 4.72 9.25
CA ILE A 39 -8.84 5.49 8.93
C ILE A 39 -8.84 5.91 7.45
N TRP A 40 -7.71 6.41 6.95
CA TRP A 40 -7.56 6.73 5.53
C TRP A 40 -7.83 5.52 4.64
N TYR A 41 -7.24 4.36 4.94
CA TYR A 41 -7.43 3.15 4.14
C TYR A 41 -8.89 2.69 4.16
N GLU A 42 -9.54 2.67 5.32
CA GLU A 42 -10.95 2.26 5.44
C GLU A 42 -11.88 3.14 4.60
N THR A 43 -11.58 4.44 4.46
CA THR A 43 -12.37 5.35 3.63
C THR A 43 -12.09 5.25 2.13
N THR A 44 -10.90 4.77 1.74
CA THR A 44 -10.43 4.74 0.33
C THR A 44 -10.35 3.34 -0.28
N LYS A 45 -10.47 2.28 0.52
CA LYS A 45 -10.33 0.87 0.08
C LYS A 45 -11.24 0.48 -1.09
N HIS A 46 -12.42 1.08 -1.20
CA HIS A 46 -13.35 0.83 -2.29
C HIS A 46 -12.82 1.33 -3.63
N GLU A 47 -12.05 2.42 -3.63
CA GLU A 47 -11.42 2.98 -4.82
C GLU A 47 -10.13 2.23 -5.18
N ILE A 48 -9.42 1.74 -4.16
CA ILE A 48 -8.20 0.94 -4.32
C ILE A 48 -8.52 -0.45 -4.91
N ASN A 49 -9.68 -1.03 -4.55
CA ASN A 49 -10.16 -2.33 -5.07
C ASN A 49 -9.12 -3.47 -4.96
N ASN A 50 -8.34 -3.48 -3.86
CA ASN A 50 -7.21 -4.40 -3.63
C ASN A 50 -6.15 -4.43 -4.75
N ASP A 51 -6.10 -3.42 -5.63
CA ASP A 51 -5.06 -3.28 -6.64
C ASP A 51 -3.85 -2.54 -6.06
N TRP A 52 -2.67 -3.11 -6.25
CA TRP A 52 -1.43 -2.57 -5.71
C TRP A 52 -1.06 -1.21 -6.33
N SER A 53 -1.28 -1.05 -7.63
CA SER A 53 -0.96 0.21 -8.31
C SER A 53 -1.87 1.34 -7.82
N SER A 54 -3.17 1.06 -7.75
CA SER A 54 -4.19 1.98 -7.25
C SER A 54 -3.93 2.35 -5.78
N PHE A 55 -3.51 1.39 -4.96
CA PHE A 55 -3.07 1.62 -3.59
C PHE A 55 -1.89 2.59 -3.52
N CYS A 56 -0.83 2.35 -4.29
CA CYS A 56 0.34 3.21 -4.34
C CYS A 56 -0.02 4.64 -4.78
N ASP A 57 -0.83 4.79 -5.82
CA ASP A 57 -1.22 6.10 -6.35
C ASP A 57 -2.05 6.89 -5.34
N ARG A 58 -3.01 6.24 -4.67
CA ARG A 58 -3.83 6.89 -3.62
C ARG A 58 -2.99 7.25 -2.39
N LEU A 59 -2.08 6.39 -1.96
CA LEU A 59 -1.24 6.66 -0.80
C LEU A 59 -0.26 7.82 -1.04
N LYS A 60 0.21 8.02 -2.27
CA LYS A 60 1.07 9.16 -2.63
C LYS A 60 0.33 10.49 -2.66
N GLN A 61 -0.99 10.46 -2.84
CA GLN A 61 -1.86 11.65 -2.86
C GLN A 61 -2.30 12.09 -1.47
N TYR A 62 -2.21 11.18 -0.48
CA TYR A 62 -2.51 11.43 0.93
C TYR A 62 -1.30 11.99 1.67
#